data_AF-A0A835YZC0-F1
#
_entry.id   AF-A0A835YZC0-F1
#
_cell.length_a   1.000
_cell.length_b   1.000
_cell.length_c   1.000
_cell.angle_alpha   90.00
_cell.angle_beta   90.00
_cell.angle_gamma   90.00
#
_symmetry.space_group_name_H-M   'P 1'
#
loop_
_entity.id
_entity.type
_entity.pdbx_description
1 polymer ?
#
loop_
_entity_poly.entity_id
_entity_poly.type
_entity_poly.pdbx_seq_one_letter_code
_entity_poly.pdbx_strand_id
1 'polypeptide(L)'
;MVLAVTASFFGCGEGYPRLQELLDVVAHGVPVSVKRQADFEAEWTVSRGNYPLEPRHVPVFDCKVLEDIALGRCIVMHAAIARMYFSTRLHINPVFVVDEGAAKFRVVHDLSALLHGESVNNTTVFEEAPVVGCGHIFEAMLYRIWSLRQAWPRKRILISKMDVKSAFRQLALDVRGPLLGYRYNDLVVVDLRLQFGWRSSPGWWSLAGGAI
;
A
#
# COMPACT_ATOMS: atom_id res chain seq x y z
N MET A 1 -13.03 1.56 20.00
CA MET A 1 -11.59 1.50 19.68
C MET A 1 -11.24 2.28 18.40
N VAL A 2 -12.08 2.24 17.36
CA VAL A 2 -11.92 3.04 16.12
C VAL A 2 -11.84 4.56 16.38
N LEU A 3 -12.68 5.10 17.27
CA LEU A 3 -12.70 6.53 17.65
C LEU A 3 -11.42 7.03 18.35
N ALA A 4 -10.64 6.15 19.00
CA ALA A 4 -9.43 6.56 19.71
C ALA A 4 -8.23 6.74 18.76
N VAL A 5 -8.16 5.95 17.68
CA VAL A 5 -7.11 6.04 16.67
C VAL A 5 -7.35 7.24 15.75
N THR A 6 -8.61 7.58 15.48
CA THR A 6 -8.96 8.75 14.67
C THR A 6 -8.60 10.07 15.36
N ALA A 7 -8.90 10.20 16.65
CA ALA A 7 -8.64 11.42 17.41
C ALA A 7 -7.15 11.75 17.59
N SER A 8 -6.27 10.74 17.72
CA SER A 8 -4.84 10.95 17.95
C SER A 8 -4.02 11.22 16.68
N PHE A 9 -4.52 10.82 15.49
CA PHE A 9 -3.77 10.90 14.23
C PHE A 9 -4.42 11.79 13.16
N PHE A 10 -5.74 11.97 13.18
CA PHE A 10 -6.52 12.67 12.15
C PHE A 10 -7.35 13.85 12.71
N GLY A 11 -7.08 14.28 13.95
CA GLY A 11 -7.89 15.29 14.64
C GLY A 11 -9.31 14.81 14.99
N CYS A 12 -10.19 15.73 15.41
CA CYS A 12 -11.56 15.39 15.82
C CYS A 12 -12.46 14.89 14.67
N GLY A 13 -11.98 14.89 13.41
CA GLY A 13 -12.73 14.49 12.22
C GLY A 13 -13.91 15.41 11.86
N GLU A 14 -14.22 16.41 12.69
CA GLU A 14 -15.31 17.36 12.45
C GLU A 14 -15.07 18.12 11.14
N GLY A 15 -16.03 18.00 10.21
CA GLY A 15 -15.98 18.66 8.91
C GLY A 15 -15.17 17.94 7.83
N TYR A 16 -14.57 16.78 8.10
CA TYR A 16 -13.93 15.99 7.03
C TYR A 16 -14.99 15.35 6.12
N PRO A 17 -15.09 15.73 4.82
CA PRO A 17 -16.20 15.31 3.97
C PRO A 17 -16.31 13.80 3.74
N ARG A 18 -15.21 13.07 3.92
CA ARG A 18 -15.12 11.63 3.64
C ARG A 18 -14.88 10.80 4.91
N LEU A 19 -15.30 11.33 6.06
CA LEU A 19 -15.11 10.66 7.36
C LEU A 19 -15.74 9.27 7.40
N GLN A 20 -16.95 9.11 6.85
CA GLN A 20 -17.62 7.80 6.85
C GLN A 20 -16.84 6.76 6.04
N GLU A 21 -16.37 7.12 4.84
CA GLU A 21 -15.55 6.23 4.01
C GLU A 21 -14.25 5.81 4.72
N LEU A 22 -13.60 6.75 5.40
CA LEU A 22 -12.40 6.47 6.19
C LEU A 22 -12.69 5.51 7.36
N LEU A 23 -13.79 5.73 8.08
CA LEU A 23 -14.21 4.85 9.19
C LEU A 23 -14.52 3.43 8.69
N ASP A 24 -15.16 3.29 7.53
CA ASP A 24 -15.45 1.99 6.93
C ASP A 24 -14.16 1.25 6.57
N VAL A 25 -13.18 1.94 5.98
CA VAL A 25 -11.85 1.38 5.69
C VAL A 25 -11.10 0.98 6.96
N VAL A 26 -11.20 1.76 8.03
CA VAL A 26 -10.56 1.42 9.31
C VAL A 26 -11.23 0.19 9.95
N ALA A 27 -12.55 0.05 9.82
CA ALA A 27 -13.32 -1.05 10.38
C ALA A 27 -13.18 -2.36 9.61
N HIS A 28 -13.08 -2.29 8.28
CA HIS A 28 -13.19 -3.46 7.40
C HIS A 28 -11.96 -3.74 6.55
N GLY A 29 -11.04 -2.78 6.45
CA GLY A 29 -9.91 -2.83 5.53
C GLY A 29 -10.27 -2.33 4.13
N VAL A 30 -9.24 -2.06 3.35
CA VAL A 30 -9.32 -1.67 1.94
C VAL A 30 -9.67 -2.90 1.10
N PRO A 31 -10.77 -2.88 0.33
CA PRO A 31 -11.08 -3.98 -0.58
C PRO A 31 -10.06 -4.02 -1.73
N VAL A 32 -9.55 -5.22 -2.03
CA VAL A 32 -8.73 -5.46 -3.21
C VAL A 32 -9.65 -5.83 -4.37
N SER A 33 -9.91 -4.87 -5.25
CA SER A 33 -10.83 -5.05 -6.38
C SER A 33 -10.09 -5.43 -7.66
N VAL A 34 -10.05 -6.72 -7.96
CA VAL A 34 -9.38 -7.29 -9.15
C VAL A 34 -10.41 -8.12 -9.94
N LYS A 35 -10.54 -7.87 -11.24
CA LYS A 35 -11.53 -8.53 -12.12
C LYS A 35 -11.22 -9.99 -12.39
N ARG A 36 -9.93 -10.34 -12.47
CA ARG A 36 -9.49 -11.71 -12.70
C ARG A 36 -9.49 -12.49 -11.40
N GLN A 37 -9.87 -13.75 -11.47
CA GLN A 37 -9.70 -14.68 -10.36
C GLN A 37 -8.22 -15.06 -10.23
N ALA A 38 -7.76 -15.32 -9.01
CA ALA A 38 -6.41 -15.84 -8.82
C ALA A 38 -6.35 -17.31 -9.25
N ASP A 39 -5.21 -17.71 -9.82
CA ASP A 39 -4.88 -19.10 -10.09
C ASP A 39 -3.56 -19.40 -9.39
N PHE A 40 -3.65 -19.93 -8.17
CA PHE A 40 -2.47 -20.19 -7.35
C PHE A 40 -1.47 -21.11 -8.06
N GLU A 41 -1.89 -22.14 -8.78
CA GLU A 41 -0.95 -23.08 -9.41
C GLU A 41 -0.21 -22.43 -10.57
N ALA A 42 -0.95 -21.73 -11.43
CA ALA A 42 -0.38 -21.05 -12.57
C ALA A 42 0.54 -19.91 -12.09
N GLU A 43 0.08 -19.09 -11.16
CA GLU A 43 0.85 -17.98 -10.62
C GLU A 43 2.06 -18.45 -9.83
N TRP A 44 1.95 -19.45 -8.96
CA TRP A 44 3.09 -20.01 -8.21
C TRP A 44 4.15 -20.61 -9.14
N THR A 45 3.73 -21.21 -10.25
CA THR A 45 4.63 -21.84 -11.22
C THR A 45 5.28 -20.82 -12.16
N VAL A 46 4.54 -19.80 -12.60
CA VAL A 46 5.07 -18.73 -13.44
C VAL A 46 5.94 -17.77 -12.62
N SER A 47 5.55 -17.48 -11.38
CA SER A 47 6.36 -16.74 -10.38
C SER A 47 7.41 -17.63 -9.72
N ARG A 48 7.97 -18.61 -10.46
CA ARG A 48 8.95 -19.60 -9.98
C ARG A 48 10.16 -19.01 -9.26
N GLY A 49 10.38 -17.70 -9.37
CA GLY A 49 11.03 -16.92 -8.33
C GLY A 49 10.51 -15.49 -8.32
N ASN A 50 10.91 -14.78 -7.27
CA ASN A 50 11.15 -13.36 -7.38
C ASN A 50 12.13 -13.10 -8.53
N TYR A 51 12.16 -11.87 -9.05
CA TYR A 51 13.23 -11.49 -9.98
C TYR A 51 14.59 -11.83 -9.35
N PRO A 52 15.59 -12.25 -10.16
CA PRO A 52 16.87 -12.71 -9.63
C PRO A 52 17.43 -11.73 -8.59
N LEU A 53 17.55 -12.20 -7.35
CA LEU A 53 18.15 -11.43 -6.26
C LEU A 53 19.65 -11.70 -6.27
N GLU A 54 20.45 -10.64 -6.36
CA GLU A 54 21.88 -10.75 -6.09
C GLU A 54 22.11 -11.21 -4.65
N PRO A 55 23.20 -11.95 -4.35
CA PRO A 55 23.48 -12.44 -2.99
C PRO A 55 23.43 -11.36 -1.91
N ARG A 56 23.85 -10.13 -2.24
CA ARG A 56 23.80 -8.97 -1.33
C ARG A 56 22.37 -8.49 -1.00
N HIS A 57 21.38 -8.81 -1.82
CA HIS A 57 19.98 -8.42 -1.62
C HIS A 57 19.22 -9.40 -0.70
N VAL A 58 19.70 -10.64 -0.56
CA VAL A 58 19.01 -11.68 0.22
C VAL A 58 18.81 -11.27 1.69
N PRO A 59 19.85 -10.80 2.43
CA PRO A 59 19.67 -10.41 3.83
C PRO A 59 18.69 -9.23 3.99
N VAL A 60 18.65 -8.32 3.02
CA VAL A 60 17.71 -7.19 3.04
C VAL A 60 16.28 -7.69 2.86
N PHE A 61 16.06 -8.60 1.91
CA PHE A 61 14.76 -9.19 1.66
C PHE A 61 14.26 -9.95 2.88
N ASP A 62 15.12 -10.78 3.50
CA ASP A 62 14.81 -11.50 4.74
C ASP A 62 14.44 -10.54 5.87
N CYS A 63 15.28 -9.53 6.14
CA CYS A 63 15.01 -8.51 7.16
C CYS A 63 13.67 -7.80 6.92
N LYS A 64 13.34 -7.49 5.66
CA LYS A 64 12.08 -6.83 5.32
C LYS A 64 10.85 -7.73 5.58
N VAL A 65 10.94 -9.00 5.23
CA VAL A 65 9.87 -9.97 5.52
C VAL A 65 9.69 -10.12 7.02
N LEU A 66 10.78 -10.26 7.78
CA LEU A 66 10.75 -10.36 9.24
C LEU A 66 10.18 -9.10 9.90
N GLU A 67 10.54 -7.91 9.41
CA GLU A 67 9.97 -6.64 9.88
C GLU A 67 8.45 -6.57 9.62
N ASP A 68 8.01 -7.00 8.44
CA ASP A 68 6.57 -7.02 8.12
C ASP A 68 5.80 -8.02 8.99
N ILE A 69 6.40 -9.17 9.31
CA ILE A 69 5.81 -10.13 10.27
C ILE A 69 5.71 -9.48 11.66
N ALA A 70 6.80 -8.89 12.16
CA ALA A 70 6.85 -8.29 13.49
C ALA A 70 5.84 -7.14 13.66
N LEU A 71 5.55 -6.42 12.58
CA LEU A 71 4.59 -5.31 12.56
C LEU A 71 3.16 -5.73 12.20
N GLY A 72 2.89 -7.02 12.02
CA GLY A 72 1.57 -7.53 11.63
C GLY A 72 1.11 -6.98 10.26
N ARG A 73 2.04 -6.80 9.33
CA ARG A 73 1.79 -6.29 7.98
C ARG A 73 1.59 -7.39 6.95
N CYS A 74 2.03 -8.60 7.27
CA CYS A 74 1.82 -9.80 6.48
C CYS A 74 1.64 -11.02 7.39
N ILE A 75 1.24 -12.12 6.78
CA ILE A 75 1.38 -13.46 7.35
C ILE A 75 2.24 -14.30 6.40
N VAL A 76 2.99 -15.22 6.96
CA VAL A 76 3.82 -16.15 6.19
C VAL A 76 3.35 -17.57 6.48
N MET A 77 3.15 -18.35 5.44
CA MET A 77 2.71 -19.74 5.56
C MET A 77 3.28 -20.60 4.44
N HIS A 78 3.28 -21.91 4.67
CA HIS A 78 3.70 -22.86 3.66
C HIS A 78 2.78 -22.83 2.44
N ALA A 79 3.33 -22.95 1.23
CA ALA A 79 2.57 -22.86 -0.02
C ALA A 79 1.40 -23.85 -0.09
N ALA A 80 1.54 -25.05 0.49
CA ALA A 80 0.46 -26.04 0.55
C ALA A 80 -0.76 -25.55 1.34
N ILE A 81 -0.55 -24.77 2.42
CA ILE A 81 -1.63 -24.20 3.23
C ILE A 81 -2.29 -23.06 2.43
N ALA A 82 -1.48 -22.17 1.86
CA ALA A 82 -2.00 -21.07 1.04
C ALA A 82 -2.83 -21.59 -0.15
N ARG A 83 -2.37 -22.66 -0.80
CA ARG A 83 -3.11 -23.38 -1.84
C ARG A 83 -4.44 -23.91 -1.33
N MET A 84 -4.47 -24.57 -0.17
CA MET A 84 -5.69 -25.16 0.38
C MET A 84 -6.77 -24.12 0.67
N TYR A 85 -6.39 -22.95 1.22
CA TYR A 85 -7.36 -21.97 1.70
C TYR A 85 -7.60 -20.81 0.74
N PHE A 86 -6.62 -20.45 -0.10
CA PHE A 86 -6.62 -19.22 -0.88
C PHE A 86 -6.39 -19.42 -2.39
N SER A 87 -6.47 -20.66 -2.89
CA SER A 87 -6.17 -21.02 -4.29
C SER A 87 -6.81 -20.10 -5.34
N THR A 88 -8.03 -19.64 -5.07
CA THR A 88 -8.85 -18.87 -6.00
C THR A 88 -8.88 -17.36 -5.72
N ARG A 89 -8.15 -16.90 -4.70
CA ARG A 89 -8.17 -15.49 -4.28
C ARG A 89 -6.82 -14.88 -3.99
N LEU A 90 -5.76 -15.66 -3.80
CA LEU A 90 -4.43 -15.14 -3.55
C LEU A 90 -3.66 -14.95 -4.85
N HIS A 91 -3.48 -13.69 -5.24
CA HIS A 91 -2.62 -13.32 -6.35
C HIS A 91 -1.16 -13.34 -5.92
N ILE A 92 -0.35 -14.20 -6.53
CA ILE A 92 1.08 -14.33 -6.27
C ILE A 92 1.85 -13.61 -7.37
N ASN A 93 2.56 -12.56 -6.98
CA ASN A 93 3.35 -11.72 -7.89
C ASN A 93 4.82 -11.69 -7.45
N PRO A 94 5.76 -11.50 -8.40
CA PRO A 94 7.18 -11.47 -8.06
C PRO A 94 7.54 -10.19 -7.30
N VAL A 95 8.59 -10.28 -6.48
CA VAL A 95 9.27 -9.08 -5.95
C VAL A 95 10.62 -8.86 -6.62
N PHE A 96 11.10 -7.63 -6.57
CA PHE A 96 12.48 -7.28 -6.89
C PHE A 96 13.05 -6.33 -5.85
N VAL A 97 14.37 -6.20 -5.82
CA VAL A 97 15.07 -5.24 -4.96
C VAL A 97 15.65 -4.13 -5.80
N VAL A 98 15.33 -2.88 -5.43
CA VAL A 98 15.92 -1.68 -6.01
C VAL A 98 17.05 -1.20 -5.10
N ASP A 99 18.22 -0.96 -5.70
CA ASP A 99 19.35 -0.26 -5.07
C ASP A 99 19.13 1.25 -5.24
N GLU A 100 18.81 1.95 -4.15
CA GLU A 100 18.60 3.41 -4.16
C GLU A 100 19.91 4.18 -3.91
N GLY A 101 21.06 3.49 -3.83
CA GLY A 101 22.31 4.04 -3.35
C GLY A 101 22.35 4.22 -1.83
N ALA A 102 23.51 4.63 -1.30
CA ALA A 102 23.73 4.88 0.13
C ALA A 102 23.35 3.70 1.08
N ALA A 103 23.55 2.46 0.62
CA ALA A 103 23.17 1.23 1.34
C ALA A 103 21.66 1.10 1.62
N LYS A 104 20.82 1.81 0.87
CA LYS A 104 19.36 1.74 0.99
C LYS A 104 18.80 0.85 -0.11
N PHE A 105 18.23 -0.27 0.29
CA PHE A 105 17.57 -1.20 -0.59
C PHE A 105 16.05 -1.16 -0.35
N ARG A 106 15.28 -1.26 -1.43
CA ARG A 106 13.81 -1.35 -1.36
C ARG A 106 13.33 -2.63 -2.00
N VAL A 107 12.62 -3.46 -1.24
CA VAL A 107 11.85 -4.58 -1.78
C VAL A 107 10.56 -4.02 -2.41
N VAL A 108 10.33 -4.32 -3.68
CA VAL A 108 9.19 -3.86 -4.46
C VAL A 108 8.36 -5.05 -4.91
N HIS A 109 7.05 -4.98 -4.66
CA HIS A 109 6.07 -5.96 -5.10
C HIS A 109 5.61 -5.60 -6.52
N ASP A 110 5.97 -6.41 -7.51
CA ASP A 110 5.64 -6.11 -8.91
C ASP A 110 4.23 -6.59 -9.28
N LEU A 111 3.27 -5.72 -9.02
CA LEU A 111 1.86 -5.92 -9.36
C LEU A 111 1.55 -5.56 -10.82
N SER A 112 2.56 -5.14 -11.58
CA SER A 112 2.50 -4.89 -13.03
C SER A 112 3.07 -6.05 -13.85
N ALA A 113 3.76 -7.00 -13.21
CA ALA A 113 4.24 -8.22 -13.85
C ALA A 113 3.09 -8.93 -14.58
N LEU A 114 3.29 -9.19 -15.88
CA LEU A 114 2.33 -9.89 -16.71
C LEU A 114 2.41 -11.39 -16.43
N LEU A 115 1.36 -11.93 -15.82
CA LEU A 115 1.13 -13.36 -15.63
C LEU A 115 -0.03 -13.74 -16.56
N HIS A 116 0.25 -14.61 -17.54
CA HIS A 116 -0.74 -15.01 -18.54
C HIS A 116 -1.31 -13.85 -19.38
N GLY A 117 -0.50 -12.83 -19.65
CA GLY A 117 -0.87 -11.68 -20.49
C GLY A 117 -1.60 -10.55 -19.73
N GLU A 118 -1.89 -10.74 -18.44
CA GLU A 118 -2.52 -9.74 -17.60
C GLU A 118 -1.70 -9.50 -16.32
N SER A 119 -1.88 -8.33 -15.69
CA SER A 119 -1.28 -8.04 -14.38
C SER A 119 -2.37 -7.69 -13.38
N VAL A 120 -2.04 -7.73 -12.08
CA VAL A 120 -2.95 -7.27 -11.03
C VAL A 120 -3.37 -5.83 -11.29
N ASN A 121 -2.42 -4.96 -11.66
CA ASN A 121 -2.71 -3.56 -11.96
C ASN A 121 -3.58 -3.35 -13.21
N ASN A 122 -3.43 -4.19 -14.24
CA ASN A 122 -4.25 -4.12 -15.45
C ASN A 122 -5.69 -4.59 -15.21
N THR A 123 -5.87 -5.53 -14.28
CA THR A 123 -7.18 -6.12 -13.95
C THR A 123 -7.82 -5.52 -12.71
N THR A 124 -7.15 -4.58 -12.04
CA THR A 124 -7.73 -3.82 -10.93
C THR A 124 -8.89 -2.96 -11.43
N VAL A 125 -10.03 -3.00 -10.73
CA VAL A 125 -11.15 -2.08 -10.94
C VAL A 125 -10.77 -0.74 -10.34
N PHE A 126 -10.04 0.07 -11.09
CA PHE A 126 -9.47 1.32 -10.60
C PHE A 126 -10.55 2.33 -10.20
N GLU A 127 -11.71 2.26 -10.83
CA GLU A 127 -12.86 3.14 -10.61
C GLU A 127 -13.50 2.97 -9.22
N GLU A 128 -13.27 1.83 -8.56
CA GLU A 128 -13.72 1.59 -7.18
C GLU A 128 -12.80 2.26 -6.14
N ALA A 129 -11.60 2.67 -6.54
CA ALA A 129 -10.71 3.40 -5.64
C ALA A 129 -11.17 4.86 -5.52
N PRO A 130 -11.07 5.45 -4.31
CA PRO A 130 -11.19 6.88 -4.12
C PRO A 130 -10.42 7.72 -5.15
N VAL A 131 -11.07 8.73 -5.73
CA VAL A 131 -10.39 9.69 -6.60
C VAL A 131 -9.36 10.48 -5.78
N VAL A 132 -8.13 10.50 -6.26
CA VAL A 132 -7.05 11.29 -5.67
C VAL A 132 -7.20 12.75 -6.11
N GLY A 133 -7.72 13.60 -5.23
CA GLY A 133 -7.75 15.04 -5.44
C GLY A 133 -6.59 15.73 -4.75
N CYS A 134 -5.54 16.15 -5.47
CA CYS A 134 -4.42 16.89 -4.87
C CYS A 134 -4.54 18.41 -4.98
N GLY A 135 -5.45 18.92 -5.83
CA GLY A 135 -5.54 20.35 -6.16
C GLY A 135 -5.87 21.25 -4.97
N HIS A 136 -6.75 20.80 -4.07
CA HIS A 136 -7.22 21.58 -2.94
C HIS A 136 -6.10 21.93 -1.94
N ILE A 137 -5.13 21.03 -1.73
CA ILE A 137 -3.98 21.28 -0.83
C ILE A 137 -3.07 22.36 -1.42
N PHE A 138 -2.80 22.29 -2.72
CA PHE A 138 -1.98 23.29 -3.40
C PHE A 138 -2.63 24.67 -3.36
N GLU A 139 -3.94 24.74 -3.63
CA GLU A 139 -4.72 25.96 -3.55
C GLU A 139 -4.73 26.56 -2.13
N ALA A 140 -5.02 25.75 -1.10
CA ALA A 140 -5.00 26.19 0.30
C ALA A 140 -3.63 26.72 0.72
N MET A 141 -2.55 26.05 0.30
CA MET A 141 -1.18 26.50 0.53
C MET A 141 -0.88 27.82 -0.16
N LEU A 142 -1.27 28.01 -1.42
CA LEU A 142 -1.09 29.27 -2.15
C LEU A 142 -1.83 30.43 -1.48
N TYR A 143 -3.10 30.23 -1.12
CA TYR A 143 -3.88 31.24 -0.40
C TYR A 143 -3.23 31.60 0.94
N ARG A 144 -2.72 30.60 1.68
CA ARG A 144 -2.03 30.84 2.94
C ARG A 144 -0.73 31.62 2.74
N ILE A 145 0.08 31.27 1.76
CA ILE A 145 1.31 31.99 1.41
C ILE A 145 0.99 33.44 1.03
N TRP A 146 -0.04 33.64 0.19
CA TRP A 146 -0.47 34.97 -0.24
C TRP A 146 -0.94 35.81 0.96
N SER A 147 -1.81 35.27 1.81
CA SER A 147 -2.29 35.92 3.05
C SER A 147 -1.13 36.32 3.96
N LEU A 148 -0.17 35.42 4.18
CA LEU A 148 1.02 35.70 5.01
C LEU A 148 1.90 36.79 4.39
N ARG A 149 2.02 36.83 3.05
CA ARG A 149 2.77 37.88 2.36
C ARG A 149 2.09 39.24 2.47
N GLN A 150 0.76 39.30 2.41
CA GLN A 150 0.01 40.55 2.62
C GLN A 150 0.21 41.08 4.06
N ALA A 151 0.09 40.21 5.07
CA ALA A 151 0.25 40.59 6.46
C ALA A 151 1.71 40.93 6.83
N TRP A 152 2.69 40.26 6.20
CA TRP A 152 4.11 40.40 6.53
C TRP A 152 4.99 40.57 5.27
N PRO A 153 4.93 41.71 4.55
CA PRO A 153 5.51 41.88 3.22
C PRO A 153 7.00 41.59 3.10
N ARG A 154 7.77 41.85 4.16
CA ARG A 154 9.24 41.70 4.18
C ARG A 154 9.74 40.51 5.00
N LYS A 155 8.84 39.74 5.63
CA LYS A 155 9.26 38.57 6.42
C LYS A 155 9.45 37.36 5.51
N ARG A 156 10.36 36.47 5.91
CA ARG A 156 10.54 35.18 5.26
C ARG A 156 9.36 34.28 5.64
N ILE A 157 8.72 33.67 4.65
CA ILE A 157 7.71 32.64 4.87
C ILE A 157 8.45 31.31 4.85
N LEU A 158 8.33 30.54 5.92
CA LEU A 158 8.92 29.22 6.06
C LEU A 158 7.82 28.18 5.91
N ILE A 159 8.08 27.13 5.14
CA ILE A 159 7.15 26.02 4.92
C ILE A 159 7.85 24.75 5.38
N SER A 160 7.15 23.96 6.19
CA SER A 160 7.60 22.61 6.55
C SER A 160 6.83 21.60 5.71
N LYS A 161 7.56 20.61 5.18
CA LYS A 161 6.98 19.44 4.53
C LYS A 161 7.28 18.22 5.39
N MET A 162 6.24 17.45 5.68
CA MET A 162 6.37 16.16 6.36
C MET A 162 6.08 15.03 5.38
N ASP A 163 6.74 13.90 5.57
CA ASP A 163 6.53 12.67 4.80
C ASP A 163 6.09 11.56 5.76
N VAL A 164 5.00 10.86 5.41
CA VAL A 164 4.49 9.76 6.23
C VAL A 164 5.21 8.49 5.82
N LYS A 165 6.18 8.07 6.65
CA LYS A 165 6.93 6.83 6.43
C LYS A 165 5.96 5.65 6.31
N SER A 166 6.08 4.90 5.22
CA SER A 166 5.26 3.71 4.95
C SER A 166 3.75 3.99 4.94
N ALA A 167 3.34 5.18 4.49
CA ALA A 167 1.95 5.62 4.36
C ALA A 167 0.94 4.50 4.03
N PHE A 168 1.11 3.82 2.90
CA PHE A 168 0.19 2.76 2.48
C PHE A 168 0.09 1.62 3.50
N ARG A 169 1.21 1.25 4.12
CA ARG A 169 1.25 0.13 5.09
C ARG A 169 0.50 0.43 6.40
N GLN A 170 -0.01 1.64 6.59
CA GLN A 170 -0.90 1.99 7.71
C GLN A 170 -2.32 1.45 7.52
N LEU A 171 -2.77 1.27 6.27
CA LEU A 171 -4.11 0.78 5.96
C LEU A 171 -4.12 -0.73 5.81
N ALA A 172 -5.06 -1.39 6.51
CA ALA A 172 -5.31 -2.83 6.36
C ALA A 172 -6.01 -3.13 5.04
N LEU A 173 -5.77 -4.32 4.48
CA LEU A 173 -6.58 -4.87 3.40
C LEU A 173 -7.76 -5.66 3.98
N ASP A 174 -8.89 -5.66 3.29
CA ASP A 174 -10.00 -6.56 3.59
C ASP A 174 -9.61 -7.99 3.20
N VAL A 175 -9.44 -8.84 4.21
CA VAL A 175 -8.98 -10.22 4.05
C VAL A 175 -10.06 -11.18 3.53
N ARG A 176 -11.30 -10.71 3.33
CA ARG A 176 -12.41 -11.53 2.80
C ARG A 176 -12.36 -11.63 1.28
N GLY A 177 -11.85 -10.60 0.61
CA GLY A 177 -11.76 -10.52 -0.84
C GLY A 177 -10.50 -11.18 -1.42
N PRO A 178 -10.13 -10.78 -2.66
CA PRO A 178 -8.82 -11.07 -3.22
C PRO A 178 -7.68 -10.64 -2.29
N LEU A 179 -6.61 -11.41 -2.32
CA LEU A 179 -5.40 -11.19 -1.52
C LEU A 179 -4.21 -10.99 -2.46
N LEU A 180 -3.21 -10.28 -1.97
CA LEU A 180 -1.94 -10.09 -2.67
C LEU A 180 -0.84 -10.82 -1.89
N GLY A 181 0.11 -11.39 -2.60
CA GLY A 181 1.24 -12.06 -1.96
C GLY A 181 2.38 -12.33 -2.92
N TYR A 182 3.46 -12.85 -2.35
CA TYR A 182 4.67 -13.17 -3.10
C TYR A 182 5.38 -14.35 -2.46
N ARG A 183 6.29 -14.94 -3.22
CA ARG A 183 7.05 -16.11 -2.81
C ARG A 183 8.22 -15.73 -1.90
N TYR A 184 8.39 -16.51 -0.83
CA TYR A 184 9.52 -16.45 0.07
C TYR A 184 10.05 -17.87 0.30
N ASN A 185 11.03 -18.30 -0.51
CA ASN A 185 11.49 -19.69 -0.56
C ASN A 185 10.35 -20.68 -0.89
N ASP A 186 10.09 -21.64 -0.03
CA ASP A 186 8.95 -22.59 -0.07
C ASP A 186 7.68 -22.03 0.63
N LEU A 187 7.78 -20.81 1.16
CA LEU A 187 6.72 -20.10 1.83
C LEU A 187 6.08 -19.06 0.91
N VAL A 188 4.91 -18.61 1.34
CA VAL A 188 4.12 -17.55 0.74
C VAL A 188 3.96 -16.46 1.77
N VAL A 189 4.31 -15.23 1.39
CA VAL A 189 3.96 -14.03 2.12
C VAL A 189 2.61 -13.54 1.60
N VAL A 190 1.64 -13.38 2.49
CA VAL A 190 0.34 -12.79 2.18
C VAL A 190 0.29 -11.40 2.82
N ASP A 191 0.08 -10.40 2.00
CA ASP A 191 -0.01 -9.01 2.43
C ASP A 191 -1.32 -8.74 3.18
N LEU A 192 -1.21 -8.12 4.36
CA LEU A 192 -2.36 -7.66 5.16
C LEU A 192 -2.56 -6.15 5.09
N ARG A 193 -1.64 -5.44 4.43
CA ARG A 193 -1.64 -3.98 4.32
C ARG A 193 -1.55 -3.57 2.87
N LEU A 194 -1.99 -2.35 2.60
CA LEU A 194 -1.95 -1.76 1.28
C LEU A 194 -0.52 -1.74 0.72
N GLN A 195 -0.35 -2.18 -0.52
CA GLN A 195 0.96 -2.35 -1.13
C GLN A 195 1.44 -1.11 -1.88
N PHE A 196 2.75 -0.86 -1.81
CA PHE A 196 3.37 0.03 -2.78
C PHE A 196 3.44 -0.70 -4.12
N GLY A 197 3.01 -0.03 -5.20
CA GLY A 197 2.95 -0.62 -6.55
C GLY A 197 1.55 -1.08 -6.98
N TRP A 198 0.57 -1.18 -6.06
CA TRP A 198 -0.82 -1.42 -6.46
C TRP A 198 -1.46 -0.12 -6.93
N ARG A 199 -2.10 -0.15 -8.11
CA ARG A 199 -2.63 1.03 -8.80
C ARG A 199 -3.63 1.83 -7.96
N SER A 200 -4.44 1.16 -7.15
CA SER A 200 -5.47 1.80 -6.31
C SER A 200 -4.94 2.29 -4.96
N SER A 201 -3.70 1.99 -4.58
CA SER A 201 -3.14 2.39 -3.28
C SER A 201 -3.17 3.90 -3.02
N PRO A 202 -2.79 4.78 -3.98
CA PRO A 202 -2.87 6.22 -3.77
C PRO A 202 -4.30 6.71 -3.49
N GLY A 203 -5.30 6.12 -4.16
CA GLY A 203 -6.71 6.42 -3.94
C GLY A 203 -7.09 6.14 -2.49
N TRP A 204 -6.92 4.90 -2.04
CA TRP A 204 -7.26 4.52 -0.67
C TRP A 204 -6.49 5.30 0.39
N TRP A 205 -5.21 5.58 0.16
CA TRP A 205 -4.43 6.43 1.07
C TRP A 205 -4.93 7.88 1.12
N SER A 206 -5.49 8.42 0.04
CA SER A 206 -6.01 9.79 0.02
C SER A 206 -7.14 10.04 1.04
N LEU A 207 -7.87 8.99 1.45
CA LEU A 207 -8.84 9.06 2.54
C LEU A 207 -8.16 9.38 3.88
N ALA A 208 -7.11 8.63 4.21
CA ALA A 208 -6.35 8.89 5.44
C ALA A 208 -5.57 10.21 5.33
N GLY A 209 -4.85 10.41 4.23
CA GLY A 209 -4.04 11.61 4.02
C GLY A 209 -4.83 12.91 3.96
N GLY A 210 -6.09 12.88 3.51
CA GLY A 210 -6.96 14.06 3.49
C GLY A 210 -7.59 14.41 4.85
N ALA A 211 -7.49 13.51 5.83
CA ALA A 211 -7.94 13.74 7.20
C ALA A 211 -6.81 14.25 8.12
N ILE A 212 -5.57 14.38 7.61
CA ILE A 212 -4.40 14.96 8.30
C ILE A 212 -4.24 16.41 7.88
#